data_AF-A0A699KIL2-F1
#
_entry.id   AF-A0A699KIL2-F1
#
_cell.length_a   1.000
_cell.length_b   1.000
_cell.length_c   1.000
_cell.angle_alpha   90.00
_cell.angle_beta   90.00
_cell.angle_gamma   90.00
#
_symmetry.space_group_name_H-M   'P 1'
#
loop_
_entity.id
_entity.type
_entity.pdbx_description
1 polymer ?
#
loop_
_entity_poly.entity_id
_entity_poly.type
_entity_poly.pdbx_seq_one_letter_code
_entity_poly.pdbx_strand_id
1 'polypeptide(L)'
;MEYDGKGGVVVLTRWIKKMEFVHDITDCSIEQKVKYTAGSFMKFCPSHETQKLESKLWNHVMVGAGHAAYTDRFQELARLFPHLVTLESRIIKRYVYGLPPQIHRMVAATEPKTIQKAL
;
A
#
# COMPACT_ATOMS: atom_id res chain seq x y z
N MET A 1 10.66 17.35 -5.46
CA MET A 1 11.90 16.82 -6.06
C MET A 1 11.54 15.53 -6.75
N GLU A 2 11.44 15.60 -8.07
CA GLU A 2 11.00 14.50 -8.91
C GLU A 2 12.20 13.75 -9.44
N TYR A 3 12.16 12.42 -9.35
CA TYR A 3 13.10 11.56 -10.06
C TYR A 3 12.47 11.29 -11.43
N ASP A 4 13.10 11.80 -12.48
CA ASP A 4 12.58 11.75 -13.86
C ASP A 4 12.83 10.40 -14.56
N GLY A 5 13.31 9.40 -13.80
CA GLY A 5 13.67 8.10 -14.33
C GLY A 5 14.99 8.09 -15.12
N LYS A 6 15.71 9.21 -15.22
CA LYS A 6 16.95 9.35 -15.98
C LYS A 6 18.15 9.47 -15.03
N GLY A 7 19.28 8.90 -15.43
CA GLY A 7 20.55 9.04 -14.68
C GLY A 7 21.09 7.78 -13.99
N GLY A 8 20.43 6.62 -14.18
CA GLY A 8 20.94 5.34 -13.71
C GLY A 8 21.05 5.25 -12.17
N VAL A 9 21.75 4.21 -11.69
CA VAL A 9 21.79 3.86 -10.26
C VAL A 9 22.33 4.99 -9.37
N VAL A 10 23.28 5.79 -9.87
CA VAL A 10 23.92 6.86 -9.09
C VAL A 10 22.94 7.98 -8.76
N VAL A 11 22.10 8.39 -9.72
CA VAL A 11 21.09 9.44 -9.51
C VAL A 11 19.98 8.92 -8.59
N LEU A 12 19.57 7.66 -8.77
CA LEU A 12 18.62 7.00 -7.88
C LEU A 12 19.15 6.92 -6.44
N THR A 13 20.38 6.45 -6.23
CA THR A 13 21.00 6.37 -4.89
C THR A 13 21.12 7.74 -4.24
N ARG A 14 21.47 8.79 -5.02
CA ARG A 14 21.52 10.15 -4.50
C ARG A 14 20.14 10.68 -4.09
N TRP A 15 19.10 10.36 -4.85
CA TRP A 15 17.72 10.71 -4.52
C TRP A 15 17.24 9.98 -3.26
N ILE A 16 17.53 8.68 -3.13
CA ILE A 16 17.21 7.87 -1.94
C ILE A 16 17.87 8.47 -0.68
N LYS A 17 19.18 8.71 -0.72
CA LYS A 17 19.92 9.31 0.42
C LYS A 17 19.36 10.66 0.84
N LYS A 18 18.86 11.45 -0.13
CA LYS A 18 18.24 12.74 0.15
C LYS A 18 16.88 12.60 0.84
N MET A 19 16.09 11.59 0.48
CA MET A 19 14.82 11.30 1.16
C MET A 19 15.06 10.78 2.58
N GLU A 20 16.05 9.90 2.77
CA GLU A 20 16.46 9.43 4.10
C GLU A 20 16.89 10.59 5.00
N PHE A 21 17.68 11.52 4.47
CA PHE A 21 18.09 12.73 5.20
C PHE A 21 16.91 13.63 5.64
N VAL A 22 15.89 13.78 4.79
CA VAL A 22 14.66 14.51 5.16
C VAL A 22 13.92 13.80 6.30
N HIS A 23 13.93 12.47 6.34
CA HIS A 23 13.33 11.70 7.43
C HIS A 23 14.14 11.74 8.75
N ASP A 24 15.45 11.94 8.68
CA ASP A 24 16.32 12.02 9.86
C ASP A 24 16.26 13.39 10.55
N ILE A 25 16.12 14.47 9.77
CA ILE A 25 15.97 15.83 10.33
C ILE A 25 14.60 16.03 10.97
N THR A 26 13.58 15.38 10.41
CA THR A 26 12.21 15.53 10.89
C THR A 26 11.99 14.53 12.02
N ASP A 27 11.86 15.02 13.26
CA ASP A 27 11.41 14.23 14.43
C ASP A 27 9.91 13.87 14.28
N CYS A 28 9.62 13.14 13.20
CA CYS A 28 8.30 12.86 12.69
C CYS A 28 7.88 11.45 13.12
N SER A 29 6.61 11.28 13.46
CA SER A 29 6.07 9.96 13.80
C SER A 29 6.22 8.97 12.63
N ILE A 30 6.28 7.68 12.95
CA ILE A 30 6.31 6.61 11.94
C ILE A 30 5.14 6.75 10.96
N GLU A 31 3.96 7.16 11.43
CA GLU A 31 2.78 7.36 10.57
C GLU A 31 3.00 8.49 9.55
N GLN A 32 3.55 9.62 9.98
CA GLN A 32 3.86 10.74 9.08
C GLN A 32 4.95 10.36 8.07
N LYS A 33 5.98 9.61 8.49
CA LYS A 33 7.02 9.08 7.60
C LYS A 33 6.44 8.15 6.54
N VAL A 34 5.53 7.24 6.93
CA VAL A 34 4.83 6.35 5.98
C VAL A 34 3.99 7.15 4.99
N LYS A 35 3.21 8.14 5.46
CA LYS A 35 2.40 9.01 4.61
C LYS A 35 3.25 9.81 3.62
N TYR A 36 4.36 10.38 4.07
CA TYR A 36 5.28 11.14 3.21
C TYR A 36 5.95 10.24 2.17
N THR A 37 6.39 9.04 2.57
CA THR A 37 7.02 8.05 1.67
C THR A 37 6.03 7.59 0.61
N ALA A 38 4.82 7.19 0.99
CA ALA A 38 3.78 6.77 0.07
C ALA A 38 3.37 7.91 -0.88
N GLY A 39 3.22 9.14 -0.36
CA GLY A 39 2.91 10.32 -1.16
C GLY A 39 4.02 10.66 -2.16
N SER A 40 5.29 10.58 -1.74
CA SER A 40 6.45 10.79 -2.60
C SER A 40 6.56 9.69 -3.66
N PHE A 41 6.31 8.44 -3.29
CA PHE A 41 6.24 7.32 -4.23
C PHE A 41 5.16 7.57 -5.30
N MET A 42 3.94 7.90 -4.89
CA MET A 42 2.85 8.18 -5.84
C MET A 42 3.13 9.40 -6.73
N LYS A 43 3.87 10.39 -6.23
CA LYS A 43 4.18 11.62 -6.97
C LYS A 43 5.33 11.46 -7.96
N PHE A 44 6.32 10.64 -7.63
CA PHE A 44 7.58 10.59 -8.38
C PHE A 44 7.85 9.24 -9.05
N CYS A 45 7.09 8.19 -8.73
CA CYS A 45 7.19 6.92 -9.42
C CYS A 45 6.47 7.00 -10.78
N PRO A 46 7.02 6.43 -11.86
CA PRO A 46 6.36 6.41 -13.16
C PRO A 46 4.95 5.81 -13.09
N SER A 47 4.00 6.42 -13.82
CA SER A 47 2.59 6.02 -13.79
C SER A 47 2.34 4.55 -14.12
N HIS A 48 3.12 3.95 -15.02
CA HIS A 48 3.00 2.53 -15.36
C HIS A 48 3.43 1.59 -14.21
N GLU A 49 4.39 2.01 -13.38
CA GLU A 49 4.81 1.23 -12.20
C GLU A 49 3.79 1.35 -11.07
N THR A 50 3.24 2.54 -10.84
CA THR A 50 2.16 2.74 -9.85
C THR A 50 0.89 1.98 -10.25
N GLN A 51 0.51 2.00 -11.53
CA GLN A 51 -0.59 1.20 -12.08
C GLN A 51 -0.37 -0.31 -11.91
N LYS A 52 0.87 -0.80 -12.06
CA LYS A 52 1.19 -2.22 -11.86
C LYS A 52 0.99 -2.63 -10.41
N LEU A 53 1.37 -1.79 -9.45
CA LEU A 53 1.13 -2.05 -8.02
C LEU A 53 -0.35 -1.97 -7.66
N GLU A 54 -1.07 -1.01 -8.23
CA GLU A 54 -2.51 -0.89 -8.03
C GLU A 54 -3.23 -2.13 -8.59
N SER A 55 -2.86 -2.57 -9.80
CA SER A 55 -3.37 -3.80 -10.38
C SER A 55 -3.03 -5.04 -9.53
N LYS A 56 -1.84 -5.10 -8.92
CA LYS A 56 -1.50 -6.17 -7.97
C LYS A 56 -2.44 -6.16 -6.76
N LEU A 57 -2.79 -4.99 -6.21
CA LEU A 57 -3.78 -4.88 -5.13
C LEU A 57 -5.16 -5.37 -5.58
N TRP A 58 -5.62 -4.92 -6.75
CA TRP A 58 -6.93 -5.30 -7.31
C TRP A 58 -7.02 -6.75 -7.76
N ASN A 59 -5.90 -7.43 -7.97
CA ASN A 59 -5.86 -8.84 -8.33
C ASN A 59 -5.31 -9.70 -7.19
N HIS A 60 -5.04 -9.13 -6.01
CA HIS A 60 -4.53 -9.89 -4.89
C HIS A 60 -5.62 -10.80 -4.34
N VAL A 61 -5.34 -12.09 -4.37
CA VAL A 61 -6.17 -13.15 -3.79
C VAL A 61 -5.28 -13.99 -2.88
N MET A 62 -5.87 -14.56 -1.84
CA MET A 62 -5.17 -15.47 -0.94
C MET A 62 -4.77 -16.72 -1.73
N VAL A 63 -3.46 -16.98 -1.83
CA VAL A 63 -2.90 -18.16 -2.49
C VAL A 63 -1.94 -18.83 -1.52
N GLY A 64 -2.17 -20.11 -1.24
CA GLY A 64 -1.28 -20.89 -0.39
C GLY A 64 -1.27 -20.40 1.07
N ALA A 65 -0.18 -19.74 1.47
CA ALA A 65 0.11 -19.36 2.86
C ALA A 65 -1.06 -18.65 3.56
N GLY A 66 -1.21 -18.95 4.86
CA GLY A 66 -2.38 -18.61 5.68
C GLY A 66 -2.76 -17.13 5.73
N HIS A 67 -3.92 -16.86 6.34
CA HIS A 67 -4.59 -15.55 6.39
C HIS A 67 -3.64 -14.38 6.72
N ALA A 68 -2.73 -14.54 7.67
CA ALA A 68 -1.79 -13.50 8.09
C ALA A 68 -0.90 -12.99 6.94
N ALA A 69 -0.33 -13.88 6.12
CA ALA A 69 0.53 -13.47 5.01
C ALA A 69 -0.25 -12.71 3.92
N TYR A 70 -1.51 -13.09 3.70
CA TYR A 70 -2.41 -12.36 2.81
C TYR A 70 -2.72 -10.96 3.37
N THR A 71 -3.08 -10.88 4.65
CA THR A 71 -3.36 -9.63 5.36
C THR A 71 -2.17 -8.67 5.32
N ASP A 72 -0.98 -9.14 5.67
CA ASP A 72 0.24 -8.33 5.68
C ASP A 72 0.52 -7.76 4.29
N ARG A 73 0.44 -8.61 3.25
CA ARG A 73 0.68 -8.18 1.88
C ARG A 73 -0.38 -7.19 1.38
N PHE A 74 -1.64 -7.40 1.76
CA PHE A 74 -2.72 -6.48 1.43
C PHE A 74 -2.50 -5.12 2.08
N GLN A 75 -2.10 -5.08 3.36
CA GLN A 75 -1.82 -3.83 4.07
C GLN A 75 -0.64 -3.07 3.46
N GLU A 76 0.44 -3.76 3.10
CA GLU A 76 1.59 -3.14 2.41
C GLU A 76 1.15 -2.41 1.12
N LEU A 77 0.35 -3.08 0.30
CA LEU A 77 -0.14 -2.51 -0.95
C LEU A 77 -1.13 -1.37 -0.70
N ALA A 78 -2.06 -1.53 0.23
CA ALA A 78 -3.07 -0.50 0.55
C ALA A 78 -2.44 0.80 1.07
N ARG A 79 -1.33 0.72 1.81
CA ARG A 79 -0.61 1.90 2.32
C ARG A 79 -0.04 2.80 1.22
N LEU A 80 0.24 2.25 0.04
CA LEU A 80 0.73 3.02 -1.12
C LEU A 80 -0.38 3.85 -1.78
N PHE A 81 -1.65 3.48 -1.57
CA PHE A 81 -2.80 4.11 -2.19
C PHE A 81 -3.75 4.69 -1.13
N PRO A 82 -3.33 5.74 -0.38
CA PRO A 82 -4.12 6.29 0.72
C PRO A 82 -5.49 6.81 0.28
N HIS A 83 -5.64 7.23 -0.98
CA HIS A 83 -6.93 7.64 -1.56
C HIS A 83 -7.94 6.47 -1.72
N LEU A 84 -7.45 5.22 -1.83
CA LEU A 84 -8.30 4.03 -1.80
C LEU A 84 -8.69 3.66 -0.37
N VAL A 85 -7.78 3.90 0.58
CA VAL A 85 -8.01 3.70 2.02
C VAL A 85 -9.03 4.70 2.56
N THR A 86 -9.03 5.95 2.08
CA THR A 86 -10.08 6.93 2.42
C THR A 86 -11.49 6.49 2.00
N LEU A 87 -11.59 5.50 1.11
CA LEU A 87 -12.85 4.91 0.69
C LEU A 87 -12.97 3.51 1.31
N GLU A 88 -13.17 3.47 2.63
CA GLU A 88 -13.28 2.27 3.48
C GLU A 88 -14.14 1.17 2.83
N SER A 89 -15.29 1.54 2.25
CA SER A 89 -16.18 0.57 1.60
C SER A 89 -15.58 -0.12 0.38
N ARG A 90 -14.71 0.57 -0.40
CA ARG A 90 -14.03 -0.02 -1.56
C ARG A 90 -12.90 -0.94 -1.12
N ILE A 91 -12.11 -0.54 -0.13
CA ILE A 91 -10.98 -1.36 0.33
C ILE A 91 -11.43 -2.61 1.10
N ILE A 92 -12.49 -2.51 1.92
CA ILE A 92 -13.10 -3.65 2.62
C ILE A 92 -13.62 -4.68 1.63
N LYS A 93 -14.39 -4.24 0.62
CA LYS A 93 -14.88 -5.13 -0.44
C LYS A 93 -13.74 -5.84 -1.16
N ARG A 94 -12.64 -5.13 -1.41
CA ARG A 94 -11.47 -5.69 -2.09
C ARG A 94 -10.75 -6.73 -1.23
N TYR A 95 -10.59 -6.47 0.06
CA TYR A 95 -10.04 -7.42 1.01
C TYR A 95 -10.89 -8.70 1.07
N VAL A 96 -12.19 -8.55 1.31
CA VAL A 96 -13.12 -9.68 1.45
C VAL A 96 -13.15 -10.52 0.17
N TYR A 97 -13.18 -9.90 -1.01
CA TYR A 97 -13.19 -10.60 -2.30
C TYR A 97 -11.96 -11.51 -2.50
N GLY A 98 -10.80 -11.14 -1.95
CA GLY A 98 -9.58 -11.94 -2.09
C GLY A 98 -9.50 -13.16 -1.17
N LEU A 99 -10.46 -13.31 -0.24
CA LEU A 99 -10.48 -14.41 0.74
C LEU A 99 -11.10 -15.69 0.16
N PRO A 100 -10.71 -16.87 0.66
CA PRO A 100 -11.36 -18.12 0.29
C PRO A 100 -12.82 -18.15 0.77
N PRO A 101 -13.73 -18.89 0.11
CA PRO A 101 -15.17 -18.83 0.36
C PRO A 101 -15.64 -19.06 1.80
N GLN A 102 -14.86 -19.80 2.60
CA GLN A 102 -15.15 -20.06 4.01
C GLN A 102 -14.91 -18.80 4.85
N ILE A 103 -13.73 -18.19 4.74
CA ILE A 103 -13.36 -16.97 5.47
C ILE A 103 -14.15 -15.77 4.94
N HIS A 104 -14.31 -15.67 3.61
CA HIS A 104 -15.14 -14.65 2.97
C HIS A 104 -16.52 -14.54 3.62
N ARG A 105 -17.22 -15.69 3.79
CA ARG A 105 -18.55 -15.71 4.41
C ARG A 105 -18.52 -15.26 5.87
N MET A 106 -17.51 -15.68 6.62
CA MET A 106 -17.36 -15.28 8.03
C MET A 106 -17.15 -13.77 8.17
N VAL A 107 -16.23 -13.20 7.39
CA VAL A 107 -15.93 -11.77 7.44
C VAL A 107 -17.06 -10.93 6.87
N ALA A 108 -17.72 -11.37 5.78
CA ALA A 108 -18.85 -10.65 5.21
C ALA A 108 -20.03 -10.57 6.20
N ALA A 109 -20.26 -11.61 7.01
CA ALA A 109 -21.33 -11.66 8.00
C ALA A 109 -21.13 -10.69 9.18
N THR A 110 -19.91 -10.20 9.43
CA THR A 110 -19.65 -9.21 10.50
C THR A 110 -19.94 -7.78 10.08
N GLU A 111 -20.28 -7.55 8.80
CA GLU A 111 -20.53 -6.24 8.20
C GLU A 111 -19.50 -5.17 8.63
N PRO A 112 -18.20 -5.41 8.34
CA PRO A 112 -17.15 -4.55 8.84
C PRO A 112 -17.30 -3.14 8.27
N LYS A 113 -17.31 -2.14 9.16
CA LYS A 113 -17.37 -0.71 8.81
C LYS A 113 -15.99 -0.08 8.60
N THR A 114 -14.95 -0.77 9.03
CA THR A 114 -13.55 -0.33 8.90
C THR A 114 -12.70 -1.50 8.47
N ILE A 115 -11.60 -1.23 7.78
CA ILE A 115 -10.66 -2.27 7.38
C ILE A 115 -10.14 -3.07 8.59
N GLN A 116 -9.87 -2.43 9.73
CA GLN A 116 -9.39 -3.13 10.94
C GLN A 116 -10.37 -4.15 11.50
N LYS A 117 -11.67 -4.02 11.21
CA LYS A 117 -12.69 -5.02 11.60
C LYS A 117 -12.83 -6.14 10.58
N ALA A 118 -12.35 -5.93 9.36
CA ALA A 118 -12.35 -6.94 8.31
C ALA A 118 -11.11 -7.84 8.38
N LEU A 119 -9.99 -7.30 8.87
CA LEU A 119 -8.75 -8.02 9.17
C LEU A 119 -8.91 -8.95 10.37
#